data_AF-A0A0B3W802-F1
#
_entry.id   AF-A0A0B3W802-F1
#
_cell.length_a   1.000
_cell.length_b   1.000
_cell.length_c   1.000
_cell.angle_alpha   90.00
_cell.angle_beta   90.00
_cell.angle_gamma   90.00
#
_symmetry.space_group_name_H-M   'P 1'
#
loop_
_entity.id
_entity.type
_entity.pdbx_description
1 polymer ?
#
loop_
_entity_poly.entity_id
_entity_poly.type
_entity_poly.pdbx_seq_one_letter_code
_entity_poly.pdbx_strand_id
1 'polypeptide(L)'
;MGRIEKEKKTITLMINIYCKKKHKHKDGLCEECQELLEYAHKRLDFCKFGEEKSFCSKCPIHCYKKDMKAKVKAVMKFSGPRLIIYSPIQFIKHIFE
;
A
#
# COMPACT_ATOMS: atom_id res chain seq x y z
N MET A 1 3.36 -10.44 14.80
CA MET A 1 3.34 -9.30 13.85
C MET A 1 1.89 -8.94 13.55
N GLY A 2 1.47 -7.73 13.94
CA GLY A 2 0.08 -7.25 13.81
C GLY A 2 -0.37 -7.03 12.36
N ARG A 3 -1.69 -6.92 12.16
CA ARG A 3 -2.37 -6.60 10.90
C ARG A 3 -1.88 -5.27 10.34
N ILE A 4 -1.84 -4.21 11.15
CA ILE A 4 -1.42 -2.89 10.70
C ILE A 4 0.03 -2.92 10.19
N GLU A 5 0.92 -3.57 10.92
CA GLU A 5 2.31 -3.73 10.52
C GLU A 5 2.47 -4.53 9.23
N LYS A 6 1.63 -5.54 8.99
CA LYS A 6 1.62 -6.30 7.73
C LYS A 6 1.16 -5.44 6.56
N GLU A 7 0.13 -4.63 6.76
CA GLU A 7 -0.33 -3.69 5.72
C GLU A 7 0.73 -2.64 5.40
N LYS A 8 1.39 -2.07 6.41
CA LYS A 8 2.51 -1.13 6.21
C LYS A 8 3.62 -1.74 5.37
N LYS A 9 4.09 -2.95 5.72
CA LYS A 9 5.14 -3.63 4.92
C LYS A 9 4.68 -3.89 3.48
N THR A 10 3.42 -4.27 3.30
CA THR A 10 2.85 -4.55 1.98
C THR A 10 2.81 -3.30 1.11
N ILE A 11 2.25 -2.20 1.62
CA ILE A 11 2.18 -0.95 0.85
C ILE A 11 3.58 -0.37 0.59
N THR A 12 4.52 -0.48 1.54
CA THR A 12 5.93 -0.12 1.34
C THR A 12 6.52 -0.87 0.15
N LEU A 13 6.37 -2.20 0.10
CA LEU A 13 6.90 -3.00 -1.00
C LEU A 13 6.26 -2.62 -2.34
N MET A 14 4.94 -2.40 -2.35
CA MET A 14 4.22 -2.02 -3.57
C MET A 14 4.66 -0.65 -4.10
N ILE A 15 4.86 0.33 -3.22
CA ILE A 15 5.35 1.66 -3.60
C ILE A 15 6.79 1.59 -4.10
N ASN A 16 7.66 0.78 -3.48
CA ASN A 16 9.03 0.57 -3.95
C ASN A 16 9.07 -0.03 -5.36
N ILE A 17 8.27 -1.07 -5.62
CA ILE A 17 8.14 -1.67 -6.97
C ILE A 17 7.65 -0.62 -7.97
N TYR A 18 6.65 0.17 -7.60
CA TYR A 18 6.10 1.21 -8.45
C TYR A 18 7.15 2.26 -8.80
N CYS A 19 7.81 2.83 -7.80
CA CYS A 19 8.85 3.85 -7.97
C CYS A 19 9.98 3.32 -8.88
N LYS A 20 10.51 2.13 -8.57
CA LYS A 20 11.64 1.56 -9.31
C LYS A 20 11.31 1.20 -10.74
N LYS A 21 10.11 0.71 -11.03
CA LYS A 21 9.74 0.22 -12.38
C LYS A 21 9.02 1.26 -13.22
N LYS A 22 8.15 2.09 -12.62
CA LYS A 22 7.37 3.11 -13.31
C LYS A 22 8.13 4.43 -13.43
N HIS A 23 8.71 4.91 -12.34
CA HIS A 23 9.49 6.16 -12.33
C HIS A 23 10.97 5.96 -12.66
N LYS A 24 11.41 4.69 -12.74
CA LYS A 24 12.81 4.31 -13.05
C LYS A 24 13.83 4.88 -12.05
N HIS A 25 13.38 5.25 -10.86
CA HIS A 25 14.24 5.74 -9.79
C HIS A 25 14.89 4.53 -9.08
N LYS A 26 16.21 4.44 -9.13
CA LYS A 26 16.94 3.24 -8.67
C LYS A 26 17.42 3.35 -7.22
N ASP A 27 17.66 4.56 -6.74
CA ASP A 27 18.22 4.85 -5.42
C ASP A 27 17.14 5.36 -4.46
N GLY A 28 16.43 4.43 -3.82
CA GLY A 28 15.38 4.76 -2.86
C GLY A 28 14.03 5.13 -3.51
N LEU A 29 13.25 5.95 -2.81
CA LEU A 29 11.96 6.45 -3.28
C LEU A 29 12.11 7.88 -3.78
N CYS A 30 11.51 8.18 -4.93
CA CYS A 30 11.33 9.57 -5.36
C CYS A 30 10.39 10.30 -4.39
N GLU A 31 10.44 11.63 -4.38
CA GLU A 31 9.67 12.49 -3.48
C GLU A 31 8.17 12.15 -3.47
N GLU A 32 7.55 11.96 -4.64
CA GLU A 32 6.13 11.60 -4.72
C GLU A 32 5.81 10.25 -4.05
N CYS A 33 6.67 9.25 -4.24
CA CYS A 33 6.48 7.94 -3.65
C CYS A 33 6.77 7.94 -2.15
N GLN A 34 7.71 8.77 -1.70
CA GLN A 34 8.00 8.98 -0.28
C GLN A 34 6.80 9.64 0.41
N GLU A 35 6.26 10.72 -0.16
CA GLU A 35 5.05 11.39 0.36
C GLU A 35 3.87 10.41 0.46
N LEU A 36 3.67 9.61 -0.60
CA LEU A 36 2.59 8.62 -0.63
C LEU A 36 2.77 7.54 0.45
N LEU A 37 4.01 7.12 0.69
CA LEU A 37 4.34 6.12 1.70
C LEU A 37 4.08 6.64 3.11
N GLU A 38 4.58 7.82 3.42
CA GLU A 38 4.40 8.48 4.72
C GLU A 38 2.92 8.74 4.99
N TYR A 39 2.20 9.21 3.98
CA TYR A 39 0.75 9.38 4.07
C TYR A 39 0.04 8.07 4.40
N ALA A 40 0.36 7.00 3.66
CA ALA A 40 -0.25 5.69 3.88
C ALA A 40 0.05 5.12 5.27
N HIS A 41 1.30 5.23 5.73
CA HIS A 41 1.71 4.80 7.07
C HIS A 41 0.95 5.56 8.15
N LYS A 42 0.90 6.89 8.05
CA LYS A 42 0.12 7.73 8.97
C LYS A 42 -1.35 7.34 9.02
N ARG A 43 -1.99 7.03 7.88
CA ARG A 43 -3.39 6.56 7.87
C ARG A 43 -3.56 5.19 8.53
N LEU A 44 -2.56 4.32 8.45
CA LEU A 44 -2.57 3.01 9.10
C LEU A 44 -2.32 3.11 10.61
N ASP A 45 -1.41 3.99 11.05
CA ASP A 45 -1.14 4.26 12.47
C ASP A 45 -2.38 4.78 13.22
N PHE A 46 -3.13 5.69 12.58
CA PHE A 46 -4.35 6.26 13.14
C PHE A 46 -5.61 5.52 12.67
N CYS A 47 -5.50 4.26 12.26
CA CYS A 47 -6.67 3.51 11.82
C CYS A 47 -7.60 3.24 13.01
N LYS A 48 -8.85 3.71 12.93
CA LYS A 48 -9.88 3.46 13.95
C LYS A 48 -10.13 1.97 14.24
N PHE A 49 -9.93 1.11 13.23
CA PHE A 49 -10.16 -0.33 13.34
C PHE A 49 -8.91 -1.10 13.77
N GLY A 50 -7.72 -0.46 13.77
CA GLY A 50 -6.46 -1.08 14.19
C GLY A 50 -6.27 -2.51 13.65
N GLU A 51 -6.18 -3.46 14.55
CA GLU A 51 -5.91 -4.87 14.22
C GLU A 51 -7.13 -5.61 13.63
N GLU A 52 -8.35 -5.12 13.87
CA GLU A 52 -9.60 -5.66 13.32
C GLU A 52 -9.94 -5.08 11.93
N LYS A 53 -9.02 -4.27 11.37
CA LYS A 53 -9.19 -3.59 10.10
C LYS A 53 -9.33 -4.58 8.92
N SER A 54 -10.42 -4.43 8.16
CA SER A 54 -10.61 -5.06 6.85
C SER A 54 -9.82 -4.35 5.73
N PHE A 55 -9.99 -4.72 4.47
CA PHE A 55 -9.30 -4.06 3.36
C PHE A 55 -9.71 -2.59 3.21
N CYS A 56 -8.76 -1.72 2.87
CA CYS A 56 -9.05 -0.31 2.60
C CYS A 56 -10.11 -0.13 1.50
N SER A 57 -10.22 -1.06 0.56
CA SER A 57 -11.24 -1.08 -0.50
C SER A 57 -12.65 -1.38 0.01
N LYS A 58 -12.76 -2.16 1.09
CA LYS A 58 -14.03 -2.58 1.74
C LYS A 58 -14.27 -1.85 3.07
N CYS A 59 -13.45 -0.84 3.38
CA CYS A 59 -13.52 -0.14 4.65
C CYS A 59 -14.79 0.73 4.70
N PRO A 60 -15.55 0.71 5.79
CA PRO A 60 -16.81 1.47 5.89
C PRO A 60 -16.58 2.99 5.99
N ILE A 61 -15.35 3.44 6.27
CA ILE A 61 -15.02 4.86 6.40
C ILE A 61 -14.15 5.35 5.24
N HIS A 62 -14.38 6.58 4.82
CA HIS A 62 -13.53 7.24 3.84
C HIS A 62 -12.36 7.95 4.53
N CYS A 63 -11.24 7.25 4.68
CA CYS A 63 -10.06 7.77 5.37
C CYS A 63 -9.06 8.48 4.43
N TYR A 64 -8.93 8.07 3.17
CA TYR A 64 -7.95 8.65 2.26
C TYR A 64 -8.46 9.92 1.60
N LYS A 65 -7.60 10.91 1.35
CA LYS A 65 -7.91 12.02 0.44
C LYS A 65 -8.09 11.48 -0.99
N LYS A 66 -8.93 12.14 -1.81
CA LYS A 66 -9.32 11.63 -3.15
C LYS A 66 -8.10 11.45 -4.07
N ASP A 67 -7.19 12.41 -4.07
CA ASP A 67 -5.92 12.43 -4.78
C ASP A 67 -4.98 11.29 -4.31
N MET A 68 -4.75 11.18 -3.00
CA MET A 68 -3.93 10.10 -2.44
C MET A 68 -4.53 8.70 -2.70
N LYS A 69 -5.86 8.59 -2.65
CA LYS A 69 -6.56 7.33 -2.98
C LYS A 69 -6.33 6.94 -4.44
N ALA A 70 -6.35 7.90 -5.36
CA ALA A 70 -6.06 7.65 -6.76
C ALA A 70 -4.60 7.19 -6.95
N LYS A 71 -3.63 7.85 -6.30
CA LYS A 71 -2.22 7.44 -6.30
C LYS A 71 -2.03 6.01 -5.79
N VAL A 72 -2.59 5.68 -4.62
CA VAL A 72 -2.52 4.31 -4.07
C VAL A 72 -3.19 3.30 -4.99
N LYS A 73 -4.34 3.61 -5.59
CA LYS A 73 -5.00 2.71 -6.55
C LYS A 73 -4.12 2.46 -7.78
N ALA A 74 -3.40 3.47 -8.27
CA ALA A 74 -2.45 3.31 -9.37
C ALA A 74 -1.28 2.39 -8.97
N VAL A 75 -0.72 2.59 -7.77
CA VAL A 75 0.30 1.70 -7.19
C VAL A 75 -0.22 0.28 -7.06
N MET A 76 -1.45 0.09 -6.55
CA MET A 76 -2.06 -1.23 -6.41
C MET A 76 -2.27 -1.93 -7.73
N LYS A 77 -2.82 -1.23 -8.74
CA LYS A 77 -3.04 -1.78 -10.08
C LYS A 77 -1.72 -2.19 -10.76
N PHE A 78 -0.65 -1.43 -10.54
CA PHE A 78 0.64 -1.70 -11.16
C PHE A 78 1.44 -2.76 -10.38
N SER A 79 1.60 -2.58 -9.08
CA SER A 79 2.45 -3.43 -8.24
C SER A 79 1.74 -4.67 -7.73
N GLY A 80 0.41 -4.70 -7.68
CA GLY A 80 -0.38 -5.83 -7.19
C GLY A 80 -0.04 -7.15 -7.91
N PRO A 81 -0.22 -7.25 -9.24
CA PRO A 81 0.15 -8.46 -9.99
C PRO A 81 1.64 -8.82 -9.88
N ARG A 82 2.49 -7.80 -9.71
CA ARG A 82 3.95 -7.97 -9.55
C ARG A 82 4.32 -8.44 -8.14
N LEU A 83 3.46 -8.24 -7.15
CA LEU A 83 3.64 -8.71 -5.78
C LEU A 83 3.68 -10.25 -5.71
N ILE A 84 3.02 -10.94 -6.66
CA ILE A 84 3.07 -12.42 -6.78
C ILE A 84 4.52 -12.91 -6.85
N ILE A 85 5.38 -12.17 -7.53
CA ILE A 85 6.79 -12.53 -7.76
C ILE A 85 7.64 -12.33 -6.49
N TYR A 86 7.26 -11.38 -5.63
CA TYR A 86 8.03 -11.02 -4.44
C TYR A 86 7.48 -11.60 -3.13
N SER A 87 6.17 -11.83 -3.06
CA SER A 87 5.47 -12.34 -1.87
C SER A 87 4.10 -12.91 -2.28
N PRO A 88 4.07 -14.13 -2.83
CA PRO A 88 2.83 -14.75 -3.33
C PRO A 88 1.77 -14.92 -2.23
N ILE A 89 2.18 -15.19 -0.99
CA ILE A 89 1.29 -15.33 0.17
C ILE A 89 0.58 -14.00 0.51
N GLN A 90 1.27 -12.87 0.38
CA GLN A 90 0.68 -11.54 0.63
C GLN A 90 -0.34 -11.18 -0.45
N PHE A 91 -0.07 -11.55 -1.71
CA PHE A 91 -1.00 -11.33 -2.81
C PHE A 91 -2.28 -12.16 -2.69
N ILE A 92 -2.16 -13.45 -2.36
CA ILE A 92 -3.32 -14.33 -2.16
C ILE A 92 -4.21 -13.79 -1.02
N LYS A 93 -3.63 -13.42 0.11
CA LYS A 93 -4.38 -12.79 1.21
C LYS A 93 -5.06 -11.48 0.80
N HIS A 94 -4.41 -10.68 -0.04
CA HIS A 94 -4.98 -9.42 -0.50
C HIS A 94 -6.13 -9.58 -1.49
N ILE A 95 -6.16 -10.67 -2.26
CA ILE A 95 -7.26 -10.97 -3.20
C ILE A 95 -8.44 -11.66 -2.50
N PHE A 96 -8.17 -12.58 -1.56
CA PHE A 96 -9.18 -13.45 -0.98
C PHE A 96 -9.80 -12.97 0.34
N GLU A 97 -9.31 -11.88 0.92
CA GLU A 97 -9.92 -11.27 2.11
C GLU A 97 -10.68 -9.95 1.80
#